data_AF-A0A078G0A4-F1
#
_entry.id   AF-A0A078G0A4-F1
#
_cell.length_a   1.000
_cell.length_b   1.000
_cell.length_c   1.000
_cell.angle_alpha   90.00
_cell.angle_beta   90.00
_cell.angle_gamma   90.00
#
_symmetry.space_group_name_H-M   'P 1'
#
loop_
_entity.id
_entity.type
_entity.pdbx_description
1 polymer ?
#
loop_
_entity_poly.entity_id
_entity_poly.type
_entity_poly.pdbx_seq_one_letter_code
_entity_poly.pdbx_strand_id
1 'polypeptide(L)'
;MSSSSTYNAGLLSSSMGLKVIKITRVNPATDSSRDSADPLILPLTFFDLRWVRSHPTQQVIFYKLPVSSREFFHSVILPKLELSLSLVLRHYFPLAGHLKWNQQDPKPRVVVYSHDTVSLTVAESNADFLFVSGKGLRPQTELRVLVPELSQNIMF
;
A
#
# COMPACT_ATOMS: atom_id res chain seq x y z
N MET A 1 -16.99 -57.13 7.41
CA MET A 1 -17.29 -55.87 6.70
C MET A 1 -17.00 -54.73 7.66
N SER A 2 -15.82 -54.12 7.55
CA SER A 2 -15.47 -52.89 8.26
C SER A 2 -14.53 -52.12 7.34
N SER A 3 -15.09 -51.16 6.60
CA SER A 3 -14.30 -50.18 5.85
C SER A 3 -14.35 -48.87 6.61
N SER A 4 -13.30 -48.62 7.39
CA SER A 4 -13.01 -47.30 7.93
C SER A 4 -12.43 -46.44 6.80
N SER A 5 -13.25 -45.52 6.27
CA SER A 5 -12.79 -44.50 5.34
C SER A 5 -12.14 -43.36 6.14
N THR A 6 -10.81 -43.38 6.23
CA THR A 6 -10.03 -42.20 6.64
C THR A 6 -10.04 -41.21 5.49
N TYR A 7 -10.75 -40.10 5.66
CA TYR A 7 -10.66 -38.93 4.79
C TYR A 7 -9.24 -38.35 4.91
N ASN A 8 -8.45 -38.53 3.84
CA ASN A 8 -7.14 -37.90 3.71
C ASN A 8 -7.31 -36.38 3.72
N ALA A 9 -6.87 -35.75 4.80
CA ALA A 9 -6.56 -34.33 4.88
C ALA A 9 -5.40 -34.04 3.92
N GLY A 10 -5.74 -33.79 2.66
CA GLY A 10 -4.80 -33.53 1.58
C GLY A 10 -5.34 -32.45 0.66
N LEU A 11 -5.79 -31.32 1.21
CA LEU A 11 -5.91 -30.12 0.40
C LEU A 11 -4.54 -29.44 0.43
N LEU A 12 -3.77 -29.70 -0.63
CA LEU A 12 -2.60 -28.92 -0.99
C LEU A 12 -2.99 -27.45 -0.93
N SER A 13 -2.59 -26.77 0.14
CA SER A 13 -2.58 -25.31 0.17
C SER A 13 -1.63 -24.90 -0.95
N SER A 14 -2.18 -24.59 -2.12
CA SER A 14 -1.47 -23.79 -3.10
C SER A 14 -1.04 -22.54 -2.36
N SER A 15 0.27 -22.39 -2.13
CA SER A 15 0.80 -21.17 -1.55
C SER A 15 0.27 -19.99 -2.35
N MET A 16 -0.43 -19.08 -1.70
CA MET A 16 -1.00 -17.91 -2.36
C MET A 16 0.12 -17.13 -3.04
N GLY A 17 0.09 -17.10 -4.37
CA GLY A 17 1.10 -16.44 -5.18
C GLY A 17 0.71 -14.99 -5.41
N LEU A 18 1.64 -14.06 -5.22
CA LEU A 18 1.50 -12.67 -5.62
C LEU A 18 2.55 -12.38 -6.71
N LYS A 19 2.09 -11.96 -7.89
CA LYS A 19 2.95 -11.56 -9.00
C LYS A 19 2.84 -10.06 -9.22
N VAL A 20 3.91 -9.32 -8.96
CA VAL A 20 3.98 -7.90 -9.32
C VAL A 20 3.99 -7.77 -10.85
N ILE A 21 3.07 -6.97 -11.38
CA ILE A 21 2.91 -6.69 -12.81
C ILE A 21 3.56 -5.36 -13.18
N LYS A 22 3.35 -4.33 -12.35
CA LYS A 22 3.84 -2.97 -12.60
C LYS A 22 4.08 -2.26 -11.27
N ILE A 23 5.14 -1.46 -11.20
CA ILE A 23 5.31 -0.45 -10.16
C ILE A 23 5.34 0.91 -10.85
N THR A 24 4.39 1.78 -10.52
CA THR A 24 4.32 3.16 -11.02
C THR A 24 4.72 4.12 -9.92
N ARG A 25 5.40 5.22 -10.29
CA ARG A 25 5.60 6.37 -9.40
C ARG A 25 4.55 7.43 -9.74
N VAL A 26 3.69 7.74 -8.78
CA VAL A 26 2.60 8.72 -8.95
C VAL A 26 3.02 10.02 -8.29
N ASN A 27 3.13 11.07 -9.10
CA ASN A 27 3.47 12.39 -8.64
C ASN A 27 2.20 13.11 -8.16
N PRO A 28 2.29 13.96 -7.13
CA PRO A 28 1.22 14.91 -6.83
C PRO A 28 0.91 15.78 -8.05
N ALA A 29 -0.37 16.02 -8.32
CA ALA A 29 -0.77 16.90 -9.42
C ALA A 29 -0.25 18.32 -9.16
N THR A 30 0.32 18.95 -10.18
CA THR A 30 0.88 20.30 -10.09
C THR A 30 -0.19 21.33 -9.76
N ASP A 31 0.20 22.31 -8.94
CA ASP A 31 -0.48 23.59 -8.86
C ASP A 31 0.55 24.69 -9.05
N SER A 32 0.12 25.79 -9.68
CA SER A 32 0.97 26.94 -9.97
C SER A 32 1.50 27.65 -8.71
N SER A 33 1.03 27.29 -7.51
CA SER A 33 1.50 27.85 -6.23
C SER A 33 2.62 27.04 -5.59
N ARG A 34 2.89 25.82 -6.09
CA ARG A 34 3.87 24.86 -5.53
C ARG A 34 5.01 24.50 -6.47
N ASP A 35 5.13 25.21 -7.59
CA ASP A 35 6.32 25.16 -8.46
C ASP A 35 7.56 25.85 -7.82
N SER A 36 7.50 26.17 -6.52
CA SER A 36 8.66 26.60 -5.75
C SER A 36 9.71 25.49 -5.68
N ALA A 37 10.98 25.86 -5.82
CA ALA A 37 12.10 24.93 -5.64
C ALA A 37 12.26 24.47 -4.18
N ASP A 38 11.65 25.17 -3.23
CA ASP A 38 11.80 24.90 -1.81
C ASP A 38 10.92 23.73 -1.34
N PRO A 39 11.46 22.80 -0.53
CA PRO A 39 10.69 21.70 0.01
C PRO A 39 9.65 22.15 1.04
N LEU A 40 8.50 21.47 1.09
CA LEU A 40 7.58 21.60 2.21
C LEU A 40 8.19 20.91 3.43
N ILE A 41 8.32 21.64 4.53
CA ILE A 41 8.75 21.11 5.82
C ILE A 41 7.59 21.15 6.81
N LEU A 42 7.18 19.98 7.28
CA LEU A 42 6.12 19.85 8.28
C LEU A 42 6.73 19.33 9.61
N PRO A 43 6.81 20.18 10.65
CA PRO A 43 7.29 19.75 11.95
C PRO A 43 6.28 18.83 12.63
N LEU A 44 6.76 17.75 13.25
CA LEU A 44 5.88 16.84 14.00
C LEU A 44 5.44 17.45 15.34
N THR A 45 4.16 17.26 15.67
CA THR A 45 3.60 17.60 16.98
C THR A 45 3.80 16.47 17.98
N PHE A 46 3.53 16.72 19.27
CA PHE A 46 3.57 15.67 20.29
C PHE A 46 2.68 14.46 19.95
N PHE A 47 1.53 14.69 19.32
CA PHE A 47 0.62 13.61 18.92
C PHE A 47 1.22 12.73 17.82
N ASP A 48 2.00 13.31 16.90
CA ASP A 48 2.64 12.58 15.81
C ASP A 48 3.87 11.79 16.29
N LEU A 49 4.64 12.36 17.22
CA LEU A 49 5.89 11.75 17.72
C LEU A 49 5.67 10.36 18.34
N ARG A 50 4.50 10.11 18.93
CA ARG A 50 4.13 8.78 19.46
C ARG A 50 4.14 7.70 18.38
N TRP A 51 3.89 8.06 17.12
CA TRP A 51 3.75 7.11 16.02
C TRP A 51 5.04 6.92 15.21
N VAL A 52 6.08 7.71 15.44
CA VAL A 52 7.33 7.64 14.68
C VAL A 52 8.00 6.26 14.77
N ARG A 53 7.90 5.58 15.92
CA ARG A 53 8.48 4.24 16.13
C ARG A 53 7.48 3.11 15.89
N SER A 54 6.28 3.42 15.43
CA SER A 54 5.26 2.41 15.16
C SER A 54 5.53 1.72 13.82
N HIS A 55 5.11 0.45 13.72
CA HIS A 55 5.14 -0.26 12.45
C HIS A 55 4.21 0.46 11.46
N PRO A 56 4.56 0.53 10.16
CA PRO A 56 3.69 1.10 9.16
C PRO A 56 2.30 0.46 9.20
N THR A 57 1.25 1.28 9.18
CA THR A 57 -0.12 0.78 9.11
C THR A 57 -0.34 0.10 7.76
N GLN A 58 -0.73 -1.18 7.80
CA GLN A 58 -1.08 -1.95 6.62
C GLN A 58 -2.59 -2.23 6.62
N GLN A 59 -3.27 -1.88 5.54
CA GLN A 59 -4.70 -2.08 5.38
C GLN A 59 -5.00 -2.72 4.03
N VAL A 60 -5.89 -3.71 4.03
CA VAL A 60 -6.41 -4.35 2.81
C VAL A 60 -7.90 -4.04 2.71
N ILE A 61 -8.33 -3.55 1.55
CA ILE A 61 -9.74 -3.26 1.26
C ILE A 61 -10.14 -4.07 0.02
N PHE A 62 -11.18 -4.88 0.15
CA PHE A 62 -11.65 -5.75 -0.93
C PHE A 62 -12.84 -5.13 -1.67
N TYR A 63 -12.75 -5.09 -3.00
CA TYR A 63 -13.82 -4.68 -3.89
C TYR A 63 -14.18 -5.83 -4.83
N LYS A 64 -15.42 -6.32 -4.75
CA LYS A 64 -15.92 -7.34 -5.68
C LYS A 64 -16.43 -6.66 -6.95
N LEU A 65 -15.77 -6.90 -8.06
CA LEU A 65 -16.22 -6.45 -9.37
C LEU A 65 -17.15 -7.52 -9.99
N PRO A 66 -18.37 -7.18 -10.44
CA PRO A 66 -19.35 -8.17 -10.91
C PRO A 66 -18.86 -8.99 -12.11
N VAL A 67 -18.26 -8.31 -13.09
CA VAL A 67 -17.54 -8.89 -14.23
C VAL A 67 -16.48 -7.87 -14.65
N SER A 68 -15.21 -8.22 -14.54
CA SER A 68 -14.10 -7.37 -15.03
C SER A 68 -13.02 -8.27 -15.62
N SER A 69 -12.61 -7.99 -16.84
CA SER A 69 -11.44 -8.65 -17.42
C SER A 69 -10.15 -7.97 -16.98
N ARG A 70 -9.03 -8.65 -17.17
CA ARG A 70 -7.70 -8.09 -16.94
C ARG A 70 -7.49 -6.83 -17.76
N GLU A 71 -7.92 -6.85 -19.02
CA GLU A 71 -7.85 -5.74 -19.97
C GLU A 71 -8.68 -4.54 -19.47
N PHE A 72 -9.88 -4.79 -18.93
CA PHE A 72 -10.72 -3.74 -18.34
C PHE A 72 -10.03 -3.08 -17.13
N PHE A 73 -9.41 -3.88 -16.25
CA PHE A 73 -8.65 -3.33 -15.13
C PHE A 73 -7.53 -2.41 -15.61
N HIS A 74 -6.73 -2.86 -16.58
CA HIS A 74 -5.58 -2.08 -17.07
C HIS A 74 -5.96 -0.86 -17.92
N SER A 75 -7.03 -0.92 -18.70
CA SER A 75 -7.44 0.17 -19.60
C SER A 75 -8.34 1.21 -18.94
N VAL A 76 -9.10 0.83 -17.91
CA VAL A 76 -10.11 1.70 -17.30
C VAL A 76 -9.82 1.99 -15.83
N ILE A 77 -9.61 0.96 -15.01
CA ILE A 77 -9.51 1.12 -13.56
C ILE A 77 -8.15 1.72 -13.18
N LEU A 78 -7.06 1.12 -13.66
CA LEU A 78 -5.70 1.52 -13.28
C LEU A 78 -5.41 2.99 -13.64
N PRO A 79 -5.71 3.50 -14.86
CA PRO A 79 -5.47 4.92 -15.18
C PRO A 79 -6.30 5.86 -14.30
N LYS A 80 -7.55 5.49 -13.95
CA LYS A 80 -8.39 6.27 -13.04
C LYS A 80 -7.85 6.29 -11.62
N LEU A 81 -7.29 5.18 -11.14
CA LEU A 81 -6.63 5.10 -9.83
C LEU A 81 -5.34 5.93 -9.80
N GLU A 82 -4.50 5.84 -10.83
CA GLU A 82 -3.27 6.65 -10.94
C GLU A 82 -3.60 8.15 -10.96
N LEU A 83 -4.61 8.55 -11.75
CA LEU A 83 -5.06 9.95 -11.83
C LEU A 83 -5.68 10.43 -10.51
N SER A 84 -6.60 9.67 -9.92
CA SER A 84 -7.27 10.08 -8.68
C SER A 84 -6.28 10.17 -7.52
N LEU A 85 -5.31 9.26 -7.45
CA LEU A 85 -4.21 9.33 -6.47
C LEU A 85 -3.37 10.60 -6.68
N SER A 86 -2.98 10.92 -7.91
CA SER A 86 -2.24 12.16 -8.23
C SER A 86 -2.99 13.41 -7.77
N LEU A 87 -4.30 13.47 -8.03
CA LEU A 87 -5.17 14.57 -7.61
C LEU A 87 -5.32 14.65 -6.07
N VAL A 88 -5.49 13.52 -5.39
CA VAL A 88 -5.58 13.50 -3.91
C VAL A 88 -4.26 13.92 -3.28
N LEU A 89 -3.12 13.49 -3.82
CA LEU A 89 -1.80 13.87 -3.33
C LEU A 89 -1.52 15.37 -3.46
N ARG A 90 -2.18 16.08 -4.38
CA ARG A 90 -2.15 17.55 -4.39
C ARG A 90 -2.74 18.13 -3.11
N HIS A 91 -3.84 17.59 -2.60
CA HIS A 91 -4.49 18.07 -1.38
C HIS A 91 -3.80 17.55 -0.11
N TYR A 92 -3.33 16.32 -0.14
CA TYR A 92 -2.66 15.63 0.97
C TYR A 92 -1.17 15.48 0.71
N PHE A 93 -0.52 16.58 0.34
CA PHE A 93 0.88 16.61 -0.09
C PHE A 93 1.89 15.97 0.88
N PRO A 94 1.74 16.08 2.21
CA PRO A 94 2.61 15.38 3.15
C PRO A 94 2.69 13.86 2.95
N LEU A 95 1.69 13.22 2.32
CA LEU A 95 1.70 11.78 2.04
C LEU A 95 2.73 11.36 0.98
N ALA A 96 3.20 12.30 0.15
CA ALA A 96 4.30 12.04 -0.78
C ALA A 96 5.69 12.21 -0.13
N GLY A 97 5.74 12.78 1.08
CA GLY A 97 6.99 13.14 1.74
C GLY A 97 7.68 11.99 2.47
N HIS A 98 8.81 12.37 3.07
CA HIS A 98 9.66 11.47 3.83
C HIS A 98 9.76 11.92 5.28
N LEU A 99 9.68 10.97 6.20
CA LEU A 99 10.02 11.21 7.59
C LEU A 99 11.55 11.25 7.73
N LYS A 100 12.11 12.40 8.11
CA LYS A 100 13.55 12.60 8.30
C LYS A 100 13.87 12.97 9.74
N TRP A 101 14.96 12.43 10.25
CA TRP A 101 15.51 12.77 11.56
C TRP A 101 17.03 12.82 11.48
N ASN A 102 17.61 14.02 11.45
CA ASN A 102 19.07 14.14 11.58
C ASN A 102 19.46 14.14 13.05
N GLN A 103 20.65 13.64 13.37
CA GLN A 103 21.12 13.55 14.75
C GLN A 103 21.23 14.91 15.46
N GLN A 104 21.41 15.99 14.70
CA GLN A 104 21.48 17.37 15.20
C GLN A 104 20.09 17.97 15.45
N ASP A 105 19.04 17.38 14.89
CA ASP A 105 17.67 17.89 15.03
C ASP A 105 17.04 17.36 16.33
N PRO A 106 16.36 18.22 17.12
CA PRO A 106 15.74 17.81 18.38
C PRO A 106 14.57 16.85 18.19
N LYS A 107 13.99 16.80 16.99
CA LYS A 107 12.87 15.91 16.64
C LYS A 107 12.79 15.66 15.12
N PRO A 108 12.17 14.54 14.71
CA PRO A 108 11.88 14.28 13.30
C PRO A 108 10.90 15.29 12.69
N ARG A 109 10.94 15.38 11.35
CA ARG A 109 10.06 16.21 10.52
C ARG A 109 9.69 15.48 9.23
N VAL A 110 8.55 15.81 8.65
CA VAL A 110 8.21 15.39 7.29
C VAL A 110 8.78 16.42 6.31
N VAL A 111 9.47 15.94 5.28
CA VAL A 111 10.01 16.77 4.20
C VAL A 111 9.46 16.27 2.88
N VAL A 112 8.86 17.16 2.09
CA VAL A 112 8.34 16.85 0.76
C VAL A 112 9.06 17.71 -0.28
N TYR A 113 9.69 17.09 -1.26
CA TYR A 113 10.31 17.74 -2.41
C TYR A 113 9.35 17.76 -3.60
N SER A 114 9.56 18.67 -4.55
CA SER A 114 8.73 18.79 -5.76
C SER A 114 8.76 17.54 -6.65
N HIS A 115 9.83 16.77 -6.60
CA HIS A 115 10.01 15.52 -7.35
C HIS A 115 9.60 14.27 -6.55
N ASP A 116 9.05 14.42 -5.35
CA ASP A 116 8.61 13.29 -4.55
C ASP A 116 7.37 12.63 -5.13
N THR A 117 7.30 11.31 -4.94
CA THR A 117 6.34 10.45 -5.62
C THR A 117 5.86 9.37 -4.66
N VAL A 118 4.61 8.93 -4.79
CA VAL A 118 4.13 7.73 -4.12
C VAL A 118 4.26 6.52 -5.03
N SER A 119 4.74 5.38 -4.50
CA SER A 119 4.78 4.13 -5.24
C SER A 119 3.41 3.47 -5.27
N LEU A 120 2.90 3.20 -6.47
CA LEU A 120 1.73 2.38 -6.71
C LEU A 120 2.16 1.04 -7.30
N THR A 121 1.93 -0.05 -6.57
CA THR A 121 2.23 -1.41 -7.04
C THR A 121 0.95 -2.08 -7.53
N VAL A 122 0.99 -2.58 -8.76
CA VAL A 122 -0.05 -3.40 -9.37
C VAL A 122 0.43 -4.84 -9.37
N ALA A 123 -0.32 -5.72 -8.74
CA ALA A 123 -0.01 -7.13 -8.64
C ALA A 123 -1.23 -7.98 -8.92
N GLU A 124 -1.00 -9.22 -9.30
CA GLU A 124 -2.01 -10.24 -9.58
C GLU A 124 -1.79 -11.42 -8.65
N SER A 125 -2.88 -11.99 -8.13
CA SER A 125 -2.82 -13.15 -7.25
C SER A 125 -3.81 -14.23 -7.68
N ASN A 126 -3.45 -15.48 -7.41
CA ASN A 126 -4.35 -16.63 -7.55
C ASN A 126 -5.16 -16.92 -6.28
N ALA A 127 -5.19 -15.98 -5.32
CA ALA A 127 -5.99 -16.08 -4.11
C ALA A 127 -7.48 -16.27 -4.41
N ASP A 128 -8.16 -17.13 -3.65
CA ASP A 128 -9.62 -17.17 -3.66
C ASP A 128 -10.18 -15.88 -3.03
N PHE A 129 -10.76 -15.02 -3.87
CA PHE A 129 -11.33 -13.74 -3.44
C PHE A 129 -12.39 -13.90 -2.34
N LEU A 130 -13.29 -14.89 -2.44
CA LEU A 130 -14.35 -15.09 -1.45
C LEU A 130 -13.78 -15.56 -0.11
N PHE A 131 -12.69 -16.32 -0.17
CA PHE A 131 -11.94 -16.70 1.01
C PHE A 131 -11.26 -15.47 1.65
N VAL A 132 -10.44 -14.71 0.92
CA VAL A 132 -9.70 -13.58 1.53
C VAL A 132 -10.59 -12.39 1.94
N SER A 133 -11.73 -12.20 1.26
CA SER A 133 -12.68 -11.09 1.54
C SER A 133 -13.85 -11.48 2.46
N GLY A 134 -13.98 -12.76 2.81
CA GLY A 134 -15.10 -13.26 3.61
C GLY A 134 -15.14 -12.68 5.03
N LYS A 135 -16.33 -12.64 5.63
CA LYS A 135 -16.51 -12.20 7.02
C LYS A 135 -15.93 -13.26 7.97
N GLY A 136 -14.99 -12.89 8.84
CA GLY A 136 -14.43 -13.77 9.86
C GLY A 136 -12.98 -13.47 10.21
N LEU A 137 -12.45 -14.22 11.18
CA LEU A 137 -11.01 -14.20 11.51
C LEU A 137 -10.22 -14.88 10.40
N ARG A 138 -9.07 -14.32 10.05
CA ARG A 138 -8.15 -14.86 9.04
C ARG A 138 -6.74 -14.94 9.60
N PRO A 139 -5.96 -15.98 9.25
CA PRO A 139 -4.53 -16.01 9.52
C PRO A 139 -3.87 -14.75 8.95
N GLN A 140 -3.08 -14.06 9.78
CA GLN A 140 -2.33 -12.87 9.35
C GLN A 140 -1.43 -13.18 8.15
N THR A 141 -0.90 -14.40 8.06
CA THR A 141 -0.03 -14.89 6.97
C THR A 141 -0.72 -14.83 5.61
N GLU A 142 -2.04 -15.00 5.54
CA GLU A 142 -2.80 -14.93 4.29
C GLU A 142 -2.97 -13.49 3.83
N LEU A 143 -3.26 -12.56 4.73
CA LEU A 143 -3.42 -11.13 4.37
C LEU A 143 -2.07 -10.42 4.17
N ARG A 144 -1.02 -10.86 4.88
CA ARG A 144 0.31 -10.24 4.83
C ARG A 144 0.93 -10.32 3.44
N VAL A 145 0.62 -11.35 2.67
CA VAL A 145 1.12 -11.51 1.30
C VAL A 145 0.41 -10.56 0.31
N LEU A 146 -0.75 -9.99 0.67
CA LEU A 146 -1.47 -9.02 -0.18
C LEU A 146 -1.04 -7.57 0.05
N VAL A 147 -0.27 -7.31 1.09
CA VAL A 147 0.24 -5.96 1.40
C VAL A 147 1.69 -5.85 0.95
N PRO A 148 2.11 -4.69 0.41
CA PRO A 148 3.52 -4.48 0.07
C PRO A 148 4.38 -4.54 1.33
N GLU A 149 5.57 -5.12 1.21
CA GLU A 149 6.59 -5.02 2.24
C GLU A 149 7.10 -3.58 2.30
N LEU A 150 6.83 -2.91 3.42
CA LEU A 150 7.28 -1.55 3.67
C LEU A 150 8.58 -1.61 4.45
N SER A 151 9.67 -1.11 3.86
CA SER A 151 10.94 -0.98 4.54
C SER A 151 10.77 -0.05 5.75
N GLN A 152 11.16 -0.52 6.94
CA GLN A 152 11.34 0.35 8.10
C GLN A 152 12.66 1.12 7.97
N ASN A 153 12.79 1.96 6.94
CA ASN A 153 13.94 2.85 6.84
C ASN A 153 13.69 4.11 7.66
N ILE A 154 13.75 3.97 8.99
CA ILE A 154 14.17 5.07 9.84
C ILE A 154 15.68 4.90 9.97
N MET A 155 16.44 5.48 9.05
CA MET A 155 17.88 5.62 9.27
C MET A 155 18.06 6.65 10.39
N PHE A 156 18.70 6.21 11.48
CA PHE A 156 19.20 7.04 12.58
C PHE A 156 20.59 7.59 12.25
#